data_AF-A0A6A3GZG2-F1
#
_entry.id   AF-A0A6A3GZG2-F1
#
_cell.length_a   1.000
_cell.length_b   1.000
_cell.length_c   1.000
_cell.angle_alpha   90.00
_cell.angle_beta   90.00
_cell.angle_gamma   90.00
#
_symmetry.space_group_name_H-M   'P 1'
#
loop_
_entity.id
_entity.type
_entity.pdbx_description
1 polymer ?
#
loop_
_entity_poly.entity_id
_entity_poly.type
_entity_poly.pdbx_seq_one_letter_code
_entity_poly.pdbx_strand_id
1 'polypeptide(L)'
;MSFPPRAVAASTTVLHTTKSPGAKLPALLRTRLDRMLRWGATLIDAKSGYGLETDTERKMLRVLHAASTGDDAYPVEIAPNYWATTRFRME
;
A
#
# COMPACT_ATOMS: atom_id res chain seq x y z
N MET A 1 1.04 -31.21 15.62
CA MET A 1 0.05 -30.18 16.00
C MET A 1 -0.29 -29.36 14.77
N SER A 2 -1.45 -29.59 14.18
CA SER A 2 -1.95 -28.82 13.03
C SER A 2 -2.66 -27.58 13.58
N PHE A 3 -2.16 -26.40 13.27
CA PHE A 3 -2.87 -25.15 13.55
C PHE A 3 -4.08 -25.06 12.60
N PRO A 4 -5.30 -24.80 13.09
CA PRO A 4 -6.45 -24.64 12.20
C PRO A 4 -6.23 -23.44 11.29
N PRO A 5 -6.69 -23.48 10.02
CA PRO A 5 -6.61 -22.33 9.13
C PRO A 5 -7.44 -21.20 9.76
N ARG A 6 -6.76 -20.20 10.31
CA ARG A 6 -7.42 -18.93 10.62
C ARG A 6 -7.85 -18.36 9.28
N ALA A 7 -9.14 -18.43 8.99
CA ALA A 7 -9.74 -17.52 8.04
C ALA A 7 -9.33 -16.12 8.47
N VAL A 8 -8.39 -15.51 7.75
CA VAL A 8 -8.12 -14.09 7.88
C VAL A 8 -9.40 -13.43 7.40
N ALA A 9 -10.31 -13.16 8.34
CA ALA A 9 -11.31 -12.12 8.14
C ALA A 9 -10.53 -10.95 7.57
N ALA A 10 -10.86 -10.53 6.34
CA ALA A 10 -10.11 -9.49 5.62
C ALA A 10 -9.80 -8.38 6.62
N SER A 11 -8.52 -8.21 6.97
CA SER A 11 -8.15 -7.36 8.10
C SER A 11 -8.77 -5.98 7.88
N THR A 12 -9.19 -5.28 8.93
CA THR A 12 -9.90 -3.99 8.82
C THR A 12 -9.22 -3.03 7.83
N THR A 13 -7.89 -3.10 7.73
CA THR A 13 -7.04 -2.37 6.77
C THR A 13 -7.29 -2.75 5.31
N VAL A 14 -7.47 -4.03 4.97
CA VAL A 14 -7.82 -4.49 3.62
C VAL A 14 -9.17 -3.89 3.20
N LEU A 15 -10.19 -4.02 4.04
CA LEU A 15 -11.52 -3.48 3.75
C LEU A 15 -11.51 -1.96 3.59
N HIS A 16 -10.75 -1.24 4.43
CA HIS A 16 -10.61 0.20 4.35
C HIS A 16 -9.83 0.67 3.12
N THR A 17 -8.85 -0.10 2.66
CA THR A 17 -8.05 0.22 1.47
C THR A 17 -8.86 0.04 0.19
N THR A 18 -9.60 -1.07 0.09
CA THR A 18 -10.49 -1.35 -1.04
C THR A 18 -11.62 -0.32 -1.15
N LYS A 19 -12.25 0.03 -0.02
CA LYS A 19 -13.38 0.99 0.01
C LYS A 19 -12.95 2.46 -0.03
N SER A 20 -11.67 2.78 0.17
CA SER A 20 -11.23 4.19 0.17
C SER A 20 -11.35 4.79 -1.22
N PRO A 21 -11.96 5.97 -1.38
CA PRO A 21 -11.93 6.72 -2.64
C PRO A 21 -10.50 6.98 -3.10
N GLY A 22 -10.30 7.09 -4.42
CA GLY A 22 -8.98 7.31 -5.03
C GLY A 22 -8.19 8.47 -4.41
N ALA A 23 -8.85 9.57 -4.04
CA ALA A 23 -8.22 10.75 -3.44
C ALA A 23 -7.80 10.60 -1.96
N LYS A 24 -8.34 9.63 -1.21
CA LYS A 24 -7.98 9.45 0.20
C LYS A 24 -6.59 8.81 0.39
N LEU A 25 -6.20 7.90 -0.52
CA LEU A 25 -4.92 7.20 -0.44
C LEU A 25 -3.71 8.15 -0.64
N PRO A 26 -3.69 9.06 -1.65
CA PRO A 26 -2.63 10.05 -1.79
C PRO A 26 -2.47 10.95 -0.57
N ALA A 27 -3.55 11.50 -0.03
CA ALA A 27 -3.50 12.36 1.15
C ALA A 27 -2.89 11.63 2.36
N LEU A 28 -3.31 10.39 2.59
CA LEU A 28 -2.79 9.54 3.64
C LEU A 28 -1.31 9.18 3.43
N LEU A 29 -0.89 8.97 2.18
CA LEU A 29 0.50 8.71 1.83
C LEU A 29 1.37 9.95 2.13
N ARG A 30 0.94 11.14 1.70
CA ARG A 30 1.65 12.41 1.94
C ARG A 30 1.92 12.66 3.42
N THR A 31 0.90 12.51 4.27
CA THR A 31 1.08 12.65 5.73
C THR A 31 2.11 11.68 6.32
N ARG A 32 2.26 10.48 5.74
CA ARG A 32 3.27 9.50 6.15
C ARG A 32 4.64 9.88 5.63
N LEU A 33 4.75 10.30 4.37
CA LEU A 33 5.99 10.79 3.76
C LEU A 33 6.54 12.00 4.51
N ASP A 34 5.71 12.99 4.86
CA ASP A 34 6.13 14.16 5.66
C ASP A 34 6.74 13.74 7.01
N ARG A 35 6.15 12.70 7.62
CA ARG A 35 6.66 12.17 8.88
C ARG A 35 8.01 11.49 8.68
N MET A 36 8.11 10.62 7.68
CA MET A 36 9.35 9.92 7.34
C MET A 36 10.48 10.91 7.00
N LEU A 37 10.17 11.94 6.23
CA LEU A 37 11.09 13.01 5.89
C LEU A 37 11.58 13.78 7.13
N ARG A 38 10.69 14.07 8.09
CA ARG A 38 11.06 14.67 9.39
C ARG A 38 12.04 13.81 10.19
N TRP A 39 12.02 12.49 10.00
CA TRP A 39 12.97 11.56 10.61
C TRP A 39 14.24 11.34 9.76
N GLY A 40 14.40 12.06 8.66
CA GLY A 40 15.57 11.96 7.78
C GLY A 40 15.52 10.81 6.78
N ALA A 41 14.36 10.19 6.54
CA ALA A 41 14.23 9.16 5.52
C ALA A 41 14.41 9.77 4.12
N THR A 42 15.36 9.23 3.36
CA THR A 42 15.65 9.64 1.98
C THR A 42 15.12 8.65 0.94
N LEU A 43 15.01 7.37 1.32
CA LEU A 43 14.50 6.28 0.48
C LEU A 43 13.53 5.42 1.28
N ILE A 44 12.40 5.05 0.66
CA ILE A 44 11.44 4.10 1.21
C ILE A 44 11.08 3.01 0.22
N ASP A 45 10.96 1.78 0.73
CA ASP A 45 10.36 0.66 0.00
C ASP A 45 8.87 0.58 0.36
N ALA A 46 8.01 0.88 -0.62
CA ALA A 46 6.58 0.94 -0.45
C ALA A 46 5.89 -0.22 -1.17
N LYS A 47 5.24 -1.10 -0.41
CA LYS A 47 4.62 -2.32 -0.93
C LYS A 47 3.12 -2.16 -1.13
N SER A 48 2.60 -2.80 -2.17
CA SER A 48 1.18 -3.09 -2.32
C SER A 48 0.76 -4.28 -1.42
N GLY A 49 -0.41 -4.88 -1.60
CA GLY A 49 -0.80 -6.13 -0.91
C GLY A 49 -2.02 -6.05 0.01
N TYR A 50 -2.62 -4.86 0.15
CA TYR A 50 -3.86 -4.65 0.91
C TYR A 50 -5.13 -4.71 0.06
N GLY A 51 -5.01 -4.91 -1.25
CA GLY A 51 -6.15 -4.95 -2.16
C GLY A 51 -6.76 -6.34 -2.30
N LEU A 52 -5.92 -7.39 -2.23
CA LEU A 52 -6.29 -8.80 -2.48
C LEU A 52 -6.95 -9.07 -3.86
N GLU A 53 -7.08 -8.03 -4.69
CA GLU A 53 -7.67 -8.01 -6.02
C GLU A 53 -6.85 -7.09 -6.93
N THR A 54 -6.62 -7.52 -8.17
CA THR A 54 -5.69 -6.90 -9.13
C THR A 54 -5.93 -5.40 -9.33
N ASP A 55 -7.18 -4.97 -9.43
CA ASP A 55 -7.50 -3.56 -9.67
C ASP A 55 -7.20 -2.67 -8.47
N THR A 56 -7.41 -3.19 -7.26
CA THR A 56 -7.06 -2.47 -6.02
C THR A 56 -5.55 -2.41 -5.83
N GLU A 57 -4.83 -3.47 -6.20
CA GLU A 57 -3.37 -3.48 -6.22
C GLU A 57 -2.79 -2.45 -7.19
N ARG A 58 -3.30 -2.42 -8.44
CA ARG A 58 -2.90 -1.42 -9.44
C ARG A 58 -3.19 0.00 -8.98
N LYS A 59 -4.32 0.23 -8.32
CA LYS A 59 -4.65 1.54 -7.74
C LYS A 59 -3.61 1.99 -6.72
N MET A 60 -3.17 1.12 -5.81
CA MET A 60 -2.12 1.45 -4.85
C MET A 60 -0.79 1.77 -5.55
N LEU A 61 -0.40 0.95 -6.53
CA LEU A 61 0.82 1.20 -7.31
C LEU A 61 0.78 2.53 -8.07
N ARG A 62 -0.37 2.91 -8.65
CA ARG A 62 -0.54 4.22 -9.29
C ARG A 62 -0.36 5.39 -8.32
N VAL A 63 -0.87 5.25 -7.10
CA VAL A 63 -0.71 6.27 -6.05
C VAL A 63 0.77 6.41 -5.66
N LEU A 64 1.48 5.30 -5.49
CA LEU A 64 2.93 5.31 -5.19
C LEU A 64 3.75 5.91 -6.34
N HIS A 65 3.42 5.54 -7.58
CA HIS A 65 4.09 6.07 -8.77
C HIS A 65 3.88 7.58 -8.91
N ALA A 66 2.64 8.06 -8.74
CA ALA A 66 2.33 9.49 -8.79
C ALA A 66 3.08 10.30 -7.72
N ALA A 67 3.24 9.75 -6.50
CA ALA A 67 4.01 10.39 -5.45
C ALA A 67 5.54 10.34 -5.69
N SER A 68 6.02 9.45 -6.56
CA SER A 68 7.44 9.32 -6.90
C SER A 68 7.86 10.20 -8.07
N THR A 69 7.05 10.28 -9.13
CA THR A 69 7.44 10.89 -10.42
C THR A 69 6.39 11.82 -11.02
N GLY A 70 5.23 11.99 -10.38
CA GLY A 70 4.15 12.84 -10.89
C GLY A 70 4.25 14.29 -10.44
N ASP A 71 3.21 15.07 -10.72
CA ASP A 71 3.11 16.49 -10.33
C ASP A 71 3.15 16.71 -8.81
N ASP A 72 2.81 15.66 -8.04
CA ASP A 72 2.86 15.61 -6.58
C ASP A 72 4.13 14.90 -6.05
N ALA A 73 5.22 14.88 -6.84
CA ALA A 73 6.45 14.20 -6.46
C ALA A 73 6.99 14.68 -5.10
N TYR A 74 7.33 13.73 -4.25
CA TYR A 74 7.89 13.99 -2.93
C TYR A 74 9.43 13.93 -2.94
N PRO A 75 10.11 14.67 -2.04
CA PRO A 75 11.57 14.62 -1.93
C PRO A 75 12.14 13.25 -1.50
N VAL A 76 11.31 12.41 -0.88
CA VAL A 76 11.68 11.06 -0.46
C VAL A 76 11.57 10.15 -1.69
N GLU A 77 12.65 9.44 -2.02
CA GLU A 77 12.65 8.45 -3.09
C GLU A 77 11.76 7.26 -2.70
N ILE A 78 10.89 6.85 -3.61
CA ILE A 78 9.93 5.76 -3.38
C ILE A 78 10.26 4.63 -4.35
N ALA A 79 10.59 3.46 -3.81
CA ALA A 79 10.69 2.21 -4.56
C ALA A 79 9.38 1.43 -4.43
N PRO A 80 8.43 1.54 -5.38
CA PRO A 80 7.18 0.80 -5.33
C PRO A 80 7.38 -0.68 -5.67
N ASN A 81 6.90 -1.57 -4.80
CA ASN A 81 6.97 -3.01 -4.99
C ASN A 81 5.58 -3.66 -4.97
N TYR A 82 5.33 -4.55 -5.94
CA TYR A 82 4.10 -5.32 -5.99
C TYR A 82 4.16 -6.52 -5.05
N TRP A 83 3.19 -6.64 -4.13
CA TRP A 83 3.14 -7.70 -3.14
C TRP A 83 1.74 -8.31 -3.00
N ALA A 84 1.22 -8.94 -4.05
CA ALA A 84 -0.13 -9.52 -4.03
C ALA A 84 -0.23 -10.93 -3.37
N THR A 85 0.84 -11.44 -2.76
CA THR A 85 0.90 -12.80 -2.17
C THR A 85 -0.01 -12.99 -0.94
N THR A 86 -0.69 -11.97 -0.44
CA THR A 86 -1.57 -12.11 0.74
C THR A 86 -2.83 -12.96 0.48
N ARG A 87 -3.10 -13.39 -0.77
CA ARG A 87 -3.94 -14.59 -1.00
C ARG A 87 -3.09 -15.84 -0.83
N PHE A 88 -3.02 -16.35 0.40
CA PHE A 88 -2.66 -17.76 0.61
C PHE A 88 -3.81 -18.60 0.04
N ARG A 89 -3.74 -18.93 -1.26
CA ARG A 89 -4.63 -19.89 -1.89
C ARG A 89 -4.25 -21.25 -1.30
N MET A 90 -5.02 -21.71 -0.32
CA MET A 90 -5.04 -23.11 0.09
C MET A 90 -5.72 -23.88 -1.05
N GLU A 91 -4.94 -24.38 -1.98
CA GLU A 91 -5.28 -25.58 -2.77
C GLU A 91 -4.31 -26.67 -2.37
#